data_AF-A0A432RFK7-F1
#
_entry.id   AF-A0A432RFK7-F1
#
_cell.length_a   1.000
_cell.length_b   1.000
_cell.length_c   1.000
_cell.angle_alpha   90.00
_cell.angle_beta   90.00
_cell.angle_gamma   90.00
#
_symmetry.space_group_name_H-M   'P 1'
#
loop_
_entity.id
_entity.type
_entity.pdbx_description
1 polymer ?
#
loop_
_entity_poly.entity_id
_entity_poly.type
_entity_poly.pdbx_seq_one_letter_code
_entity_poly.pdbx_strand_id
1 'polypeptide(L)'
;MNFRANLWGFRKLGVDKIFSISAVGGINPLLKAGDFVISNQFIDFTKSRPQTFYEGIYSKYDEEDTNNDLVNQYLKDKMVVHIDVSYPFCPYMQSILRNSFKELGFSYKDNATYVATEGPRLETSAEIKAMANLGADIVGMTLVPEIVLARELAMHFVSVSIVTNLAAGISGDRLTSDEVIEMMHQKNEDIKKVVLKFVENLNENFNCNCKEVLEGAAI
;
A
#
# COMPACT_ATOMS: atom_id res chain seq x y z
N MET A 1 -11.00 4.16 -8.82
CA MET A 1 -10.31 5.04 -7.86
C MET A 1 -9.24 5.83 -8.61
N ASN A 2 -9.02 7.11 -8.29
CA ASN A 2 -7.99 7.92 -8.93
C ASN A 2 -6.80 8.14 -7.98
N PHE A 3 -5.87 7.17 -7.95
CA PHE A 3 -4.73 7.17 -7.02
C PHE A 3 -3.81 8.37 -7.21
N ARG A 4 -3.60 8.82 -8.46
CA ARG A 4 -2.80 10.01 -8.77
C ARG A 4 -3.38 11.25 -8.11
N ALA A 5 -4.69 11.48 -8.27
CA ALA A 5 -5.37 12.63 -7.67
C ALA A 5 -5.34 12.57 -6.13
N ASN A 6 -5.55 11.39 -5.54
CA ASN A 6 -5.52 11.22 -4.08
C ASN A 6 -4.16 11.63 -3.51
N LEU A 7 -3.07 11.08 -4.04
CA LEU A 7 -1.72 11.34 -3.52
C LEU A 7 -1.22 12.74 -3.86
N TRP A 8 -1.56 13.27 -5.03
CA TRP A 8 -1.27 14.66 -5.36
C TRP A 8 -2.00 15.63 -4.41
N GLY A 9 -3.25 15.32 -4.07
CA GLY A 9 -4.01 16.09 -3.08
C GLY A 9 -3.33 16.12 -1.71
N PHE A 10 -2.87 14.96 -1.22
CA PHE A 10 -2.08 14.88 0.01
C PHE A 10 -0.79 15.70 -0.07
N ARG A 11 -0.06 15.62 -1.19
CA ARG A 11 1.15 16.41 -1.42
C ARG A 11 0.90 17.92 -1.32
N LYS A 12 -0.16 18.43 -1.96
CA LYS A 12 -0.52 19.86 -1.88
C LYS A 12 -0.86 20.32 -0.46
N LEU A 13 -1.28 19.40 0.40
CA LEU A 13 -1.52 19.67 1.83
C LEU A 13 -0.25 19.55 2.70
N GLY A 14 0.92 19.29 2.09
CA GLY A 14 2.19 19.09 2.80
C GLY A 14 2.30 17.72 3.49
N VAL A 15 1.39 16.78 3.19
CA VAL A 15 1.46 15.42 3.72
C VAL A 15 2.56 14.66 3.00
N ASP A 16 3.40 14.00 3.78
CA ASP A 16 4.52 13.21 3.27
C ASP A 16 4.60 11.80 3.89
N LYS A 17 3.60 11.43 4.68
CA LYS A 17 3.48 10.14 5.38
C LYS A 17 2.09 9.58 5.11
N ILE A 18 2.04 8.43 4.43
CA ILE A 18 0.80 7.76 4.04
C ILE A 18 0.66 6.47 4.86
N PHE A 19 -0.46 6.37 5.57
CA PHE A 19 -0.89 5.17 6.27
C PHE A 19 -2.10 4.59 5.52
N SER A 20 -1.90 3.48 4.82
CA SER A 20 -2.94 2.82 4.02
C SER A 20 -3.58 1.67 4.78
N ILE A 21 -4.92 1.54 4.68
CA ILE A 21 -5.69 0.44 5.26
C ILE A 21 -6.42 -0.28 4.13
N SER A 22 -6.38 -1.61 4.14
CA SER A 22 -7.06 -2.41 3.12
C SER A 22 -7.71 -3.67 3.70
N ALA A 23 -8.86 -4.04 3.14
CA ALA A 23 -9.42 -5.38 3.28
C ALA A 23 -8.76 -6.31 2.24
N VAL A 24 -8.40 -7.52 2.64
CA VAL A 24 -7.70 -8.49 1.78
C VAL A 24 -8.20 -9.91 1.98
N GLY A 25 -8.05 -10.73 0.94
CA GLY A 25 -8.18 -12.19 1.05
C GLY A 25 -6.86 -12.83 1.53
N GLY A 26 -6.92 -13.73 2.50
CA GLY A 26 -5.77 -14.51 2.95
C GLY A 26 -5.46 -15.65 1.98
N ILE A 27 -4.29 -15.64 1.35
CA ILE A 27 -3.78 -16.74 0.51
C ILE A 27 -3.01 -17.74 1.38
N ASN A 28 -2.20 -17.23 2.32
CA ASN A 28 -1.44 -18.05 3.24
C ASN A 28 -2.39 -18.80 4.20
N PRO A 29 -2.36 -20.15 4.26
CA PRO A 29 -3.30 -20.94 5.07
C PRO A 29 -3.11 -20.76 6.59
N LEU A 30 -2.03 -20.11 7.03
CA LEU A 30 -1.83 -19.75 8.43
C LEU A 30 -2.60 -18.50 8.85
N LEU A 31 -3.12 -17.72 7.89
CA LEU A 31 -3.96 -16.55 8.14
C LEU A 31 -5.41 -16.95 8.39
N LYS A 32 -6.13 -16.09 9.10
CA LYS A 32 -7.56 -16.22 9.39
C LYS A 32 -8.26 -14.88 9.22
N ALA A 33 -9.57 -14.92 9.02
CA ALA A 33 -10.37 -13.71 8.99
C ALA A 33 -10.23 -12.95 10.33
N GLY A 34 -10.04 -11.63 10.25
CA GLY A 34 -9.75 -10.74 11.37
C GLY A 34 -8.26 -10.54 11.68
N ASP A 35 -7.35 -11.28 11.04
CA ASP A 35 -5.91 -11.08 11.24
C ASP A 35 -5.46 -9.74 10.64
N PHE A 36 -4.62 -9.03 11.39
CA PHE A 36 -3.85 -7.90 10.88
C PHE A 36 -2.61 -8.40 10.15
N VAL A 37 -2.26 -7.73 9.05
CA VAL A 37 -1.10 -8.07 8.24
C VAL A 37 -0.33 -6.80 7.88
N ILE A 38 0.99 -6.83 8.10
CA ILE A 38 1.92 -5.81 7.64
C ILE A 38 2.64 -6.34 6.40
N SER A 39 2.41 -5.69 5.26
CA SER A 39 3.07 -6.06 4.00
C SER A 39 4.46 -5.42 3.91
N ASN A 40 5.42 -6.15 3.34
CA ASN A 40 6.75 -5.62 3.02
C ASN A 40 7.12 -5.73 1.54
N GLN A 41 6.33 -6.47 0.75
CA GLN A 41 6.50 -6.66 -0.68
C GLN A 41 5.15 -6.67 -1.39
N PHE A 42 5.17 -6.48 -2.70
CA PHE A 42 3.99 -6.66 -3.54
C PHE A 42 4.29 -7.36 -4.86
N ILE A 43 3.26 -7.96 -5.46
CA ILE A 43 3.23 -8.47 -6.82
C ILE A 43 2.09 -7.78 -7.56
N ASP A 44 2.35 -7.25 -8.75
CA ASP A 44 1.38 -6.49 -9.51
C ASP A 44 0.77 -7.30 -10.66
N PHE A 45 -0.55 -7.54 -10.58
CA PHE A 45 -1.39 -8.11 -11.64
C PHE A 45 -2.49 -7.13 -12.09
N THR A 46 -2.35 -5.84 -11.76
CA THR A 46 -3.20 -4.77 -12.30
C THR A 46 -2.85 -4.53 -13.78
N LYS A 47 -3.77 -3.93 -14.53
CA LYS A 47 -3.74 -3.91 -16.01
C LYS A 47 -4.03 -2.55 -16.62
N SER A 48 -4.97 -1.79 -16.06
CA SER A 48 -5.55 -0.62 -16.75
C SER A 48 -5.43 0.70 -15.99
N ARG A 49 -4.65 0.70 -14.91
CA ARG A 49 -4.54 1.84 -13.98
C ARG A 49 -3.32 2.68 -14.33
N PRO A 50 -3.41 4.02 -14.37
CA PRO A 50 -2.21 4.85 -14.45
C PRO A 50 -1.34 4.65 -13.22
N GLN A 51 -0.08 4.26 -13.42
CA GLN A 51 0.84 3.88 -12.35
C GLN A 51 1.97 4.88 -12.10
N THR A 52 2.04 5.96 -12.89
CA THR A 52 3.10 6.97 -12.78
C THR A 52 2.56 8.40 -12.95
N PHE A 53 3.23 9.37 -12.32
CA PHE A 53 3.13 10.79 -12.59
C PHE A 53 4.04 11.23 -13.76
N TYR A 54 5.09 10.47 -14.05
CA TYR A 54 6.15 10.82 -15.00
C TYR A 54 5.94 10.16 -16.37
N GLU A 55 4.96 10.66 -17.12
CA GLU A 55 4.62 10.21 -18.49
C GLU A 55 5.47 10.91 -19.58
N GLY A 56 6.68 11.38 -19.24
CA GLY A 56 7.58 12.12 -20.13
C GLY A 56 6.97 13.41 -20.67
N ILE A 57 6.90 13.57 -22.00
CA ILE A 57 6.27 14.74 -22.65
C ILE A 57 4.80 14.91 -22.31
N TYR A 58 4.12 13.85 -21.86
CA TYR A 58 2.72 13.87 -21.45
C TYR A 58 2.53 14.14 -19.95
N SER A 59 3.63 14.18 -19.17
CA SER A 59 3.59 14.51 -17.74
C SER A 59 2.84 15.81 -17.49
N LYS A 60 1.94 15.80 -16.51
CA LYS A 60 1.23 16.99 -16.08
C LYS A 60 2.06 17.69 -15.01
N TYR A 61 2.35 18.97 -15.24
CA TYR A 61 2.98 19.84 -14.26
C TYR A 61 1.90 20.73 -13.64
N ASP A 62 1.83 20.75 -12.31
CA ASP A 62 0.92 21.62 -11.57
C ASP A 62 1.67 22.90 -11.19
N GLU A 63 1.37 24.00 -11.87
CA GLU A 63 2.02 25.30 -11.61
C GLU A 63 1.70 25.88 -10.23
N GLU A 64 0.64 25.39 -9.56
CA GLU A 64 0.27 25.79 -8.21
C GLU A 64 1.03 25.04 -7.12
N ASP A 65 1.69 23.93 -7.45
CA ASP A 65 2.56 23.22 -6.51
C ASP A 65 3.90 23.97 -6.38
N THR A 66 4.07 24.69 -5.28
CA THR A 66 5.24 25.55 -5.04
C THR A 66 6.41 24.86 -4.33
N ASN A 67 6.34 23.54 -4.11
CA ASN A 67 7.44 22.80 -3.50
C ASN A 67 8.72 22.90 -4.36
N ASN A 68 9.86 23.18 -3.72
CA ASN A 68 11.16 23.21 -4.39
C ASN A 68 11.88 21.88 -4.21
N ASP A 69 11.48 20.86 -4.98
CA ASP A 69 11.99 19.50 -4.89
C ASP A 69 12.14 18.81 -6.26
N LEU A 70 12.70 17.59 -6.25
CA LEU A 70 12.93 16.81 -7.45
C LEU A 70 11.64 16.42 -8.18
N VAL A 71 10.52 16.26 -7.46
CA VAL A 71 9.22 15.94 -8.08
C VAL A 71 8.83 17.05 -9.05
N ASN A 72 8.81 18.30 -8.58
CA ASN A 72 8.43 19.43 -9.42
C ASN A 72 9.45 19.70 -10.52
N GLN A 73 10.74 19.56 -10.23
CA GLN A 73 11.78 19.65 -11.25
C GLN A 73 11.55 18.63 -12.38
N TYR A 74 11.40 17.35 -12.06
CA TYR A 74 11.25 16.28 -13.06
C TYR A 74 9.96 16.39 -13.87
N LEU A 75 8.84 16.79 -13.25
CA LEU A 75 7.57 17.01 -13.96
C LEU A 75 7.62 18.22 -14.89
N LYS A 76 8.33 19.28 -14.49
CA LYS A 76 8.54 20.48 -15.31
C LYS A 76 9.42 20.16 -16.53
N ASP A 77 10.50 19.43 -16.29
CA ASP A 77 11.50 19.07 -17.31
C ASP A 77 11.04 17.90 -18.20
N LYS A 78 9.84 17.34 -17.96
CA LYS A 78 9.25 16.24 -18.74
C LYS A 78 10.11 14.97 -18.74
N MET A 79 10.77 14.71 -17.61
CA MET A 79 11.62 13.56 -17.42
C MET A 79 10.83 12.24 -17.38
N VAL A 80 11.51 11.14 -17.67
CA VAL A 80 11.04 9.80 -17.33
C VAL A 80 11.75 9.35 -16.06
N VAL A 81 11.01 8.79 -15.11
CA VAL A 81 11.54 8.43 -13.79
C VAL A 81 11.38 6.93 -13.53
N HIS A 82 12.45 6.30 -13.07
CA HIS A 82 12.53 4.90 -12.71
C HIS A 82 12.91 4.76 -11.23
N ILE A 83 11.92 4.80 -10.34
CA ILE A 83 12.15 4.65 -8.90
C ILE A 83 12.53 3.21 -8.53
N ASP A 84 13.40 3.05 -7.54
CA ASP A 84 13.64 1.74 -6.91
C ASP A 84 12.48 1.33 -5.99
N VAL A 85 11.96 0.14 -6.25
CA VAL A 85 10.89 -0.50 -5.49
C VAL A 85 11.33 -1.84 -4.89
N SER A 86 12.64 -2.10 -4.81
CA SER A 86 13.18 -3.30 -4.16
C SER A 86 12.68 -3.44 -2.70
N TYR A 87 12.52 -2.30 -2.01
CA TYR A 87 11.87 -2.20 -0.70
C TYR A 87 10.84 -1.07 -0.72
N PRO A 88 9.59 -1.35 -1.13
CA PRO A 88 8.65 -0.29 -1.49
C PRO A 88 7.98 0.39 -0.28
N PHE A 89 8.11 -0.18 0.91
CA PHE A 89 7.55 0.35 2.16
C PHE A 89 8.60 1.10 2.97
N CYS A 90 8.17 2.11 3.73
CA CYS A 90 9.04 2.83 4.65
C CYS A 90 9.44 1.93 5.84
N PRO A 91 10.72 1.53 6.00
CA PRO A 91 11.13 0.63 7.07
C PRO A 91 10.95 1.26 8.45
N TYR A 92 11.08 2.60 8.54
CA TYR A 92 10.85 3.33 9.78
C TYR A 92 9.38 3.32 10.19
N MET A 93 8.43 3.61 9.27
CA MET A 93 7.00 3.51 9.61
C MET A 93 6.58 2.07 9.91
N GLN A 94 7.14 1.08 9.23
CA GLN A 94 6.89 -0.32 9.59
C GLN A 94 7.36 -0.65 11.01
N SER A 95 8.51 -0.13 11.45
CA SER A 95 8.99 -0.36 12.82
C SER A 95 8.08 0.28 13.87
N ILE A 96 7.58 1.50 13.61
CA ILE A 96 6.58 2.17 14.46
C ILE A 96 5.30 1.34 14.52
N LEU A 97 4.78 0.89 13.37
CA LEU A 97 3.56 0.09 13.31
C LEU A 97 3.70 -1.22 14.11
N ARG A 98 4.82 -1.95 13.94
CA ARG A 98 5.12 -3.16 14.72
C ARG A 98 5.14 -2.89 16.22
N ASN A 99 5.70 -1.75 16.66
CA ASN A 99 5.72 -1.37 18.06
C ASN A 99 4.31 -1.03 18.57
N SER A 100 3.52 -0.29 17.79
CA SER A 100 2.12 -0.01 18.12
C SER A 100 1.30 -1.28 18.31
N PHE A 101 1.48 -2.30 17.45
CA PHE A 101 0.86 -3.60 17.62
C PHE A 101 1.28 -4.31 18.93
N LYS A 102 2.58 -4.30 19.24
CA LYS A 102 3.11 -4.89 20.48
C LYS A 102 2.53 -4.22 21.72
N GLU A 103 2.45 -2.90 21.74
CA GLU A 103 1.90 -2.13 22.87
C GLU A 103 0.39 -2.35 23.05
N LEU A 104 -0.35 -2.50 21.96
CA LEU A 104 -1.78 -2.82 21.99
C LEU A 104 -2.06 -4.28 22.34
N GLY A 105 -1.05 -5.15 22.32
CA GLY A 105 -1.22 -6.60 22.52
C GLY A 105 -1.97 -7.29 21.38
N PHE A 106 -1.99 -6.69 20.19
CA PHE A 106 -2.67 -7.23 19.01
C PHE A 106 -1.74 -8.15 18.23
N SER A 107 -2.24 -9.35 17.90
CA SER A 107 -1.55 -10.27 16.99
C SER A 107 -1.59 -9.75 15.55
N TYR A 108 -0.49 -9.95 14.83
CA TYR A 108 -0.38 -9.61 13.41
C TYR A 108 0.61 -10.54 12.69
N LYS A 109 0.43 -10.70 11.38
CA LYS A 109 1.42 -11.29 10.47
C LYS A 109 2.34 -10.18 9.97
N ASP A 110 3.64 -10.37 10.16
CA ASP A 110 4.67 -9.49 9.63
C ASP A 110 5.24 -10.02 8.30
N ASN A 111 5.77 -9.11 7.49
CA ASN A 111 6.48 -9.39 6.24
C ASN A 111 5.70 -10.25 5.24
N ALA A 112 4.46 -9.86 4.97
CA ALA A 112 3.63 -10.51 3.95
C ALA A 112 3.86 -9.92 2.55
N THR A 113 3.78 -10.77 1.54
CA THR A 113 3.73 -10.36 0.14
C THR A 113 2.28 -10.13 -0.30
N TYR A 114 1.95 -8.90 -0.68
CA TYR A 114 0.63 -8.54 -1.18
C TYR A 114 0.55 -8.73 -2.70
N VAL A 115 -0.41 -9.49 -3.20
CA VAL A 115 -0.70 -9.50 -4.65
C VAL A 115 -1.87 -8.57 -4.97
N ALA A 116 -1.62 -7.63 -5.88
CA ALA A 116 -2.62 -6.66 -6.34
C ALA A 116 -3.27 -7.16 -7.63
N THR A 117 -4.59 -7.40 -7.59
CA THR A 117 -5.38 -7.78 -8.76
C THR A 117 -6.23 -6.61 -9.25
N GLU A 118 -6.69 -6.69 -10.50
CA GLU A 118 -7.47 -5.61 -11.10
C GLU A 118 -8.87 -5.45 -10.48
N GLY A 119 -9.52 -6.55 -10.09
CA GLY A 119 -10.95 -6.54 -9.77
C GLY A 119 -11.84 -6.18 -10.98
N PRO A 120 -13.14 -5.85 -10.78
CA PRO A 120 -13.88 -5.93 -9.51
C PRO A 120 -14.34 -7.36 -9.16
N ARG A 121 -14.18 -8.32 -10.07
CA ARG A 121 -14.42 -9.73 -9.73
C ARG A 121 -13.39 -10.21 -8.70
N LEU A 122 -13.80 -11.15 -7.87
CA LEU A 122 -12.84 -11.96 -7.13
C LEU A 122 -12.08 -12.89 -8.08
N GLU A 123 -11.00 -13.45 -7.55
CA GLU A 123 -10.12 -14.37 -8.25
C GLU A 123 -10.77 -15.74 -8.42
N THR A 124 -10.32 -16.48 -9.42
CA THR A 124 -10.56 -17.91 -9.50
C THR A 124 -9.64 -18.66 -8.53
N SER A 125 -10.03 -19.87 -8.12
CA SER A 125 -9.16 -20.72 -7.29
C SER A 125 -7.82 -21.06 -7.97
N ALA A 126 -7.81 -21.16 -9.30
CA ALA A 126 -6.59 -21.37 -10.07
C ALA A 126 -5.65 -20.15 -10.02
N GLU A 127 -6.18 -18.93 -10.10
CA GLU A 127 -5.40 -17.70 -9.93
C GLU A 127 -4.82 -17.61 -8.52
N ILE A 128 -5.62 -17.87 -7.47
CA ILE A 128 -5.13 -17.90 -6.09
C ILE A 128 -3.99 -18.91 -5.91
N LYS A 129 -4.16 -20.14 -6.42
CA LYS A 129 -3.12 -21.17 -6.36
C LYS A 129 -1.84 -20.75 -7.09
N ALA A 130 -1.98 -20.12 -8.26
CA ALA A 130 -0.83 -19.61 -9.00
C ALA A 130 -0.09 -18.51 -8.22
N MET A 131 -0.82 -17.55 -7.64
CA MET A 131 -0.23 -16.47 -6.86
C MET A 131 0.40 -16.97 -5.55
N ALA A 132 -0.18 -17.98 -4.91
CA ALA A 132 0.45 -18.66 -3.77
C ALA A 132 1.81 -19.26 -4.15
N ASN A 133 1.91 -19.90 -5.32
CA ASN A 133 3.18 -20.45 -5.82
C ASN A 133 4.20 -19.37 -6.20
N LEU A 134 3.76 -18.14 -6.48
CA LEU A 134 4.64 -16.97 -6.67
C LEU A 134 5.09 -16.34 -5.33
N GLY A 135 4.61 -16.86 -4.20
CA GLY A 135 4.96 -16.38 -2.87
C GLY A 135 4.04 -15.32 -2.28
N ALA A 136 2.84 -15.12 -2.85
CA ALA A 136 1.86 -14.18 -2.28
C ALA A 136 1.23 -14.74 -0.98
N ASP A 137 1.09 -13.89 0.03
CA ASP A 137 0.44 -14.22 1.31
C ASP A 137 -1.01 -13.73 1.38
N ILE A 138 -1.29 -12.59 0.75
CA ILE A 138 -2.60 -11.93 0.74
C ILE A 138 -2.90 -11.35 -0.63
N VAL A 139 -4.17 -11.25 -0.98
CA VAL A 139 -4.65 -10.64 -2.22
C VAL A 139 -5.58 -9.47 -1.93
N GLY A 140 -5.42 -8.39 -2.69
CA GLY A 140 -6.40 -7.32 -2.72
C GLY A 140 -6.29 -6.50 -4.00
N MET A 141 -6.96 -5.35 -4.02
CA MET A 141 -7.16 -4.61 -5.27
C MET A 141 -6.65 -3.17 -5.22
N THR A 142 -6.08 -2.67 -4.12
CA THR A 142 -5.87 -1.21 -3.95
C THR A 142 -4.44 -0.79 -3.69
N LEU A 143 -3.57 -1.67 -3.19
CA LEU A 143 -2.20 -1.29 -2.83
C LEU A 143 -1.38 -0.76 -4.02
N VAL A 144 -1.59 -1.34 -5.20
CA VAL A 144 -0.96 -0.90 -6.46
C VAL A 144 -2.03 -0.21 -7.32
N PRO A 145 -1.78 1.02 -7.82
CA PRO A 145 -0.50 1.75 -7.84
C PRO A 145 -0.26 2.72 -6.66
N GLU A 146 -1.06 2.68 -5.60
CA GLU A 146 -0.97 3.63 -4.48
C GLU A 146 0.46 3.74 -3.90
N ILE A 147 1.09 2.60 -3.59
CA ILE A 147 2.44 2.59 -3.02
C ILE A 147 3.50 3.13 -3.99
N VAL A 148 3.38 2.80 -5.28
CA VAL A 148 4.32 3.24 -6.34
C VAL A 148 4.23 4.75 -6.51
N LEU A 149 3.02 5.28 -6.61
CA LEU A 149 2.77 6.71 -6.73
C LEU A 149 3.22 7.48 -5.47
N ALA A 150 3.05 6.91 -4.28
CA ALA A 150 3.53 7.55 -3.05
C ALA A 150 5.06 7.66 -3.05
N ARG A 151 5.74 6.61 -3.54
CA ARG A 151 7.20 6.58 -3.70
C ARG A 151 7.68 7.57 -4.75
N GLU A 152 6.97 7.72 -5.86
CA GLU A 152 7.25 8.72 -6.89
C GLU A 152 7.16 10.17 -6.39
N LEU A 153 6.40 10.41 -5.33
CA LEU A 153 6.30 11.70 -4.64
C LEU A 153 7.24 11.82 -3.44
N ALA A 154 8.20 10.89 -3.29
CA ALA A 154 9.12 10.81 -2.15
C ALA A 154 8.41 10.81 -0.78
N MET A 155 7.23 10.18 -0.71
CA MET A 155 6.47 10.02 0.54
C MET A 155 6.88 8.73 1.27
N HIS A 156 6.82 8.78 2.60
CA HIS A 156 6.85 7.59 3.41
C HIS A 156 5.52 6.85 3.30
N PHE A 157 5.55 5.54 3.09
CA PHE A 157 4.35 4.73 2.94
C PHE A 157 4.39 3.50 3.85
N VAL A 158 3.30 3.25 4.56
CA VAL A 158 3.05 1.99 5.28
C VAL A 158 1.63 1.54 5.01
N SER A 159 1.40 0.23 5.01
CA SER A 159 0.06 -0.32 4.98
C SER A 159 -0.18 -1.32 6.11
N VAL A 160 -1.44 -1.36 6.55
CA VAL A 160 -1.97 -2.44 7.35
C VAL A 160 -3.16 -3.04 6.61
N SER A 161 -3.12 -4.36 6.43
CA SER A 161 -4.20 -5.10 5.79
C SER A 161 -4.96 -5.90 6.84
N ILE A 162 -6.26 -6.04 6.65
CA ILE A 162 -7.14 -6.87 7.48
C ILE A 162 -7.62 -8.01 6.59
N VAL A 163 -7.30 -9.25 6.99
CA VAL A 163 -7.81 -10.43 6.29
C VAL A 163 -9.30 -10.50 6.55
N THR A 164 -10.12 -10.28 5.54
CA THR A 164 -11.58 -10.33 5.70
C THR A 164 -12.16 -11.72 5.45
N ASN A 165 -11.47 -12.50 4.64
CA ASN A 165 -11.85 -13.84 4.25
C ASN A 165 -10.60 -14.62 3.81
N LEU A 166 -10.70 -15.94 3.73
CA LEU A 166 -9.71 -16.72 2.98
C LEU A 166 -9.99 -16.56 1.49
N ALA A 167 -8.94 -16.43 0.68
CA ALA A 167 -9.08 -16.17 -0.74
C ALA A 167 -9.81 -17.33 -1.47
N ALA A 168 -10.25 -17.07 -2.70
CA ALA A 168 -11.11 -17.99 -3.44
C ALA A 168 -10.53 -19.42 -3.53
N GLY A 169 -11.35 -20.41 -3.17
CA GLY A 169 -10.99 -21.82 -3.24
C GLY A 169 -10.14 -22.35 -2.07
N ILE A 170 -9.88 -21.54 -1.04
CA ILE A 170 -9.14 -22.00 0.15
C ILE A 170 -10.06 -22.64 1.19
N SER A 171 -11.13 -21.96 1.60
CA SER A 171 -12.12 -22.52 2.54
C SER A 171 -13.12 -23.47 1.89
N GLY A 172 -13.31 -23.38 0.56
CA GLY A 172 -14.31 -24.14 -0.19
C GLY A 172 -15.69 -23.47 -0.24
N ASP A 173 -15.93 -22.45 0.58
CA ASP A 173 -17.19 -21.69 0.62
C ASP A 173 -17.23 -20.58 -0.43
N ARG A 174 -18.46 -20.14 -0.77
CA ARG A 174 -18.67 -18.99 -1.66
C ARG A 174 -18.36 -17.70 -0.90
N LEU A 175 -17.42 -16.93 -1.43
CA LEU A 175 -17.09 -15.60 -0.92
C LEU A 175 -18.15 -14.57 -1.30
N THR A 176 -18.45 -13.66 -0.36
CA THR A 176 -19.37 -12.55 -0.59
C THR A 176 -18.77 -11.21 -0.16
N SER A 177 -19.24 -10.13 -0.78
CA SER A 177 -18.86 -8.78 -0.36
C SER A 177 -19.42 -8.42 1.03
N ASP A 178 -20.51 -9.07 1.44
CA ASP A 178 -21.14 -8.83 2.74
C ASP A 178 -20.23 -9.29 3.88
N GLU A 179 -19.57 -10.45 3.75
CA GLU A 179 -18.56 -10.94 4.70
C GLU A 179 -17.41 -9.94 4.87
N VAL A 180 -16.97 -9.32 3.77
CA VAL A 180 -15.90 -8.30 3.79
C VAL A 180 -16.34 -7.08 4.60
N ILE A 181 -17.55 -6.58 4.33
CA ILE A 181 -18.12 -5.43 5.02
C ILE A 181 -18.30 -5.73 6.52
N GLU A 182 -18.87 -6.88 6.85
CA GLU A 182 -19.13 -7.29 8.22
C GLU A 182 -17.82 -7.40 9.02
N MET A 183 -16.80 -8.06 8.47
CA MET A 183 -15.50 -8.20 9.15
C MET A 183 -14.82 -6.84 9.36
N MET A 184 -14.89 -5.94 8.38
CA MET A 184 -14.35 -4.58 8.53
C MET A 184 -15.10 -3.78 9.61
N HIS A 185 -16.42 -3.94 9.73
CA HIS A 185 -17.19 -3.35 10.82
C HIS A 185 -16.79 -3.91 12.18
N GLN A 186 -16.62 -5.22 12.29
CA GLN A 186 -16.17 -5.89 13.51
C GLN A 186 -14.79 -5.39 13.95
N LYS A 187 -13.89 -5.12 13.00
CA LYS A 187 -12.52 -4.64 13.26
C LYS A 187 -12.37 -3.13 13.38
N ASN A 188 -13.43 -2.34 13.21
CA ASN A 188 -13.35 -0.88 13.15
C ASN A 188 -12.70 -0.26 14.41
N GLU A 189 -13.10 -0.70 15.60
CA GLU A 189 -12.53 -0.18 16.86
C GLU A 189 -11.06 -0.58 17.05
N ASP A 190 -10.67 -1.78 16.62
CA ASP A 190 -9.27 -2.23 16.66
C ASP A 190 -8.42 -1.42 15.67
N ILE A 191 -8.93 -1.18 14.46
CA ILE A 191 -8.27 -0.36 13.43
C ILE A 191 -8.03 1.06 13.97
N LYS A 192 -9.04 1.69 14.59
CA LYS A 192 -8.90 3.01 15.20
C LYS A 192 -7.80 3.04 16.24
N LYS A 193 -7.74 2.04 17.14
CA LYS A 193 -6.69 1.93 18.15
C LYS A 193 -5.31 1.82 17.51
N VAL A 194 -5.15 1.00 16.47
CA VAL A 194 -3.88 0.86 15.74
C VAL A 194 -3.46 2.19 15.12
N VAL A 195 -4.38 2.89 14.43
CA VAL A 195 -4.08 4.19 13.79
C VAL A 195 -3.69 5.24 14.83
N LEU A 196 -4.47 5.40 15.89
CA LEU A 196 -4.16 6.36 16.95
C LEU A 196 -2.81 6.05 17.60
N LYS A 197 -2.56 4.78 17.92
CA LYS A 197 -1.30 4.36 18.53
C LYS A 197 -0.10 4.50 17.59
N PHE A 198 -0.31 4.32 16.28
CA PHE A 198 0.70 4.57 15.28
C PHE A 198 1.07 6.05 15.23
N VAL A 199 0.06 6.94 15.20
CA VAL A 199 0.27 8.39 15.17
C VAL A 199 0.94 8.88 16.46
N GLU A 200 0.53 8.38 17.64
CA GLU A 200 1.17 8.69 18.92
C GLU A 200 2.66 8.34 18.94
N ASN A 201 3.05 7.24 18.30
CA ASN A 201 4.42 6.77 18.26
C ASN A 201 5.23 7.37 17.08
N LEU A 202 4.61 8.19 16.22
CA LEU A 202 5.23 8.74 15.02
C LEU A 202 6.05 9.99 15.35
N ASN A 203 7.37 9.82 15.47
CA ASN A 203 8.30 10.93 15.71
C ASN A 203 8.64 11.68 14.41
N GLU A 204 9.18 12.90 14.52
CA GLU A 204 9.58 13.72 13.35
C GLU A 204 10.88 13.25 12.67
N ASN A 205 11.78 12.60 13.41
CA ASN A 205 13.09 12.17 12.90
C ASN A 205 13.02 10.76 12.29
N PHE A 206 12.94 10.67 10.97
CA PHE A 206 12.88 9.41 10.23
C PHE A 206 14.28 8.93 9.84
N ASN A 207 14.68 7.75 10.33
CA ASN A 207 15.91 7.10 9.91
C ASN A 207 15.63 6.11 8.76
N CYS A 208 15.43 6.64 7.55
CA CYS A 208 15.20 5.86 6.32
C CYS A 208 15.48 6.70 5.07
N ASN A 209 15.66 6.04 3.92
CA ASN A 209 16.02 6.70 2.66
C ASN A 209 14.80 6.96 1.74
N CYS A 210 13.63 7.27 2.32
CA CYS A 210 12.43 7.44 1.50
C CYS A 210 12.43 8.76 0.72
N LYS A 211 13.10 9.80 1.22
CA LYS A 211 13.14 11.14 0.60
C LYS A 211 14.09 11.20 -0.59
N GLU A 212 15.07 10.30 -0.59
CA GLU A 212 16.18 10.20 -1.54
C GLU A 212 15.81 9.28 -2.73
N VAL A 213 14.61 8.70 -2.77
CA VAL A 213 14.20 7.74 -3.81
C VAL A 213 14.26 8.28 -5.24
N LEU A 214 14.21 9.61 -5.40
CA LEU A 214 14.28 10.28 -6.69
C LEU A 214 15.72 10.60 -7.14
N GLU A 215 16.70 10.51 -6.23
CA GLU A 215 18.09 10.81 -6.56
C GLU A 215 18.63 9.82 -7.59
N GLY A 216 18.96 10.31 -8.78
CA GLY A 216 19.46 9.48 -9.88
C GLY A 216 18.39 8.59 -10.55
N ALA A 217 17.10 8.81 -10.26
CA ALA A 217 16.01 8.02 -10.84
C ALA A 217 15.53 8.53 -12.21
N ALA A 218 15.88 9.76 -12.59
CA ALA A 218 15.40 10.40 -13.82
C ALA A 218 16.35 10.26 -15.01
N ILE A 219 15.79 10.14 -16.22
CA ILE A 219 16.47 10.14 -17.53
C ILE A 219 15.84 11.13 -18.50
#